data_AF-A0A2A8D5R3-F1
#
_entry.id   AF-A0A2A8D5R3-F1
#
_cell.length_a   1.000
_cell.length_b   1.000
_cell.length_c   1.000
_cell.angle_alpha   90.00
_cell.angle_beta   90.00
_cell.angle_gamma   90.00
#
_symmetry.space_group_name_H-M   'P 1'
#
loop_
_entity.id
_entity.type
_entity.pdbx_description
1 polymer ?
#
loop_
_entity_poly.entity_id
_entity_poly.type
_entity_poly.pdbx_seq_one_letter_code
_entity_poly.pdbx_strand_id
1 'polypeptide(L)'
;MTTFYAKSKMAYPEYRYDILDSNRHHTIYETDGRLRLGGNSVVFTKADTEEKVITVSRVPDAKHHYTADFADGSSASLERLEWKPFHPSISIKTADAEFLLDGSSGSGKFTITQEDKIIAKITRPGFVLKYNYALEILDDNLQELVLAAFMVLSHYIGGRRGFVVATG
;
A
#
# COMPACT_ATOMS: atom_id res chain seq x y z
N MET A 1 1.19 15.95 -10.12
CA MET A 1 2.21 15.31 -9.27
C MET A 1 1.92 15.70 -7.84
N THR A 2 1.56 14.71 -7.03
CA THR A 2 1.17 14.88 -5.64
C THR A 2 2.05 14.01 -4.76
N THR A 3 2.40 14.49 -3.57
CA THR A 3 3.12 13.69 -2.57
C THR A 3 2.26 13.51 -1.33
N PHE A 4 2.05 12.26 -0.94
CA PHE A 4 1.45 11.92 0.34
C PHE A 4 2.48 11.30 1.27
N TYR A 5 2.19 11.38 2.57
CA TYR A 5 2.99 10.71 3.59
C TYR A 5 2.13 9.76 4.40
N ALA A 6 2.41 8.46 4.30
CA ALA A 6 1.75 7.47 5.13
C ALA A 6 2.48 7.37 6.48
N LYS A 7 1.82 7.82 7.55
CA LYS A 7 2.31 7.78 8.93
C LYS A 7 1.62 6.65 9.68
N SER A 8 2.38 5.70 10.21
CA SER A 8 1.84 4.60 11.01
C SER A 8 1.19 5.10 12.30
N LYS A 9 -0.03 4.63 12.60
CA LYS A 9 -0.79 4.99 13.81
C LYS A 9 -0.24 4.36 15.11
N MET A 10 0.62 3.33 15.06
CA MET A 10 1.08 2.61 16.26
C MET A 10 2.55 2.12 16.24
N ALA A 11 3.04 1.77 17.44
CA ALA A 11 4.40 1.27 17.73
C ALA A 11 4.62 -0.22 17.40
N TYR A 12 3.54 -0.97 17.10
CA TYR A 12 3.51 -2.40 16.74
C TYR A 12 2.88 -2.58 15.34
N PRO A 13 3.13 -3.70 14.62
CA PRO A 13 2.95 -3.80 13.16
C PRO A 13 1.49 -4.03 12.76
N GLU A 14 0.63 -3.08 13.09
CA GLU A 14 -0.73 -3.03 12.60
C GLU A 14 -0.80 -2.02 11.47
N TYR A 15 -1.25 -2.48 10.30
CA TYR A 15 -1.25 -1.81 9.00
C TYR A 15 -2.24 -0.64 8.92
N ARG A 16 -2.17 0.26 9.91
CA ARG A 16 -3.01 1.43 10.05
C ARG A 16 -2.16 2.67 9.83
N TYR A 17 -2.52 3.44 8.83
CA TYR A 17 -1.83 4.65 8.42
C TYR A 17 -2.79 5.84 8.44
N ASP A 18 -2.27 6.99 8.84
CA ASP A 18 -2.76 8.29 8.39
C ASP A 18 -2.04 8.63 7.10
N ILE A 19 -2.80 8.91 6.05
CA ILE A 19 -2.26 9.43 4.80
C ILE A 19 -2.32 10.95 4.90
N LEU A 20 -1.17 11.56 5.09
CA LEU A 20 -1.01 13.00 5.25
C LEU A 20 -0.77 13.68 3.91
N ASP A 21 -1.18 14.93 3.82
CA ASP A 21 -0.86 15.82 2.71
C ASP A 21 0.65 16.06 2.55
N SER A 22 1.03 16.76 1.49
CA SER A 22 2.42 17.10 1.17
C SER A 22 3.11 17.92 2.27
N ASN A 23 2.34 18.68 3.06
CA ASN A 23 2.84 19.46 4.18
C ASN A 23 2.98 18.63 5.47
N ARG A 24 2.50 17.38 5.50
CA ARG A 24 2.51 16.46 6.65
C ARG A 24 1.72 16.94 7.86
N HIS A 25 0.87 17.95 7.68
CA HIS A 25 0.15 18.59 8.78
C HIS A 25 -1.32 18.20 8.80
N HIS A 26 -1.88 17.79 7.66
CA HIS A 26 -3.28 17.42 7.56
C HIS A 26 -3.43 15.98 7.09
N THR A 27 -4.24 15.20 7.82
CA THR A 27 -4.66 13.87 7.39
C THR A 27 -5.69 14.03 6.28
N ILE A 28 -5.47 13.33 5.16
CA ILE A 28 -6.37 13.28 4.01
C ILE A 28 -7.19 11.98 4.04
N TYR A 29 -6.54 10.87 4.37
CA TYR A 29 -7.21 9.59 4.55
C TYR A 29 -6.76 8.91 5.84
N GLU A 30 -7.70 8.25 6.48
CA GLU A 30 -7.46 7.33 7.57
C GLU A 30 -7.70 5.91 7.08
N THR A 31 -6.84 4.98 7.47
CA THR A 31 -7.13 3.56 7.23
C THR A 31 -7.70 2.88 8.46
N ASP A 32 -8.84 2.21 8.33
CA ASP A 32 -9.43 1.33 9.33
C ASP A 32 -9.40 -0.14 8.87
N GLY A 33 -9.20 -1.06 9.82
CA GLY A 33 -9.09 -2.50 9.54
C GLY A 33 -7.70 -3.09 9.77
N ARG A 34 -7.57 -4.39 9.46
CA ARG A 34 -6.33 -5.16 9.60
C ARG A 34 -6.30 -6.26 8.54
N LEU A 35 -5.29 -6.29 7.67
CA LEU A 35 -5.01 -7.45 6.79
C LEU A 35 -4.44 -8.69 7.55
N ARG A 36 -4.31 -8.60 8.89
CA ARG A 36 -3.91 -9.71 9.79
C ARG A 36 -4.77 -9.71 11.06
N LEU A 37 -4.95 -10.88 11.68
CA LEU A 37 -5.77 -11.15 12.89
C LEU A 37 -7.29 -11.15 12.64
N GLY A 38 -7.75 -11.95 11.68
CA GLY A 38 -9.18 -12.17 11.41
C GLY A 38 -9.88 -11.09 10.58
N GLY A 39 -9.21 -9.97 10.31
CA GLY A 39 -9.65 -8.98 9.32
C GLY A 39 -9.24 -9.38 7.90
N ASN A 40 -10.16 -9.23 6.96
CA ASN A 40 -9.96 -9.55 5.54
C ASN A 40 -9.74 -8.32 4.66
N SER A 41 -9.90 -7.11 5.22
CA SER A 41 -9.81 -5.87 4.45
C SER A 41 -9.22 -4.71 5.25
N VAL A 42 -8.74 -3.71 4.51
CA VAL A 42 -8.38 -2.37 4.98
C VAL A 42 -9.18 -1.38 4.15
N VAL A 43 -9.85 -0.46 4.81
CA VAL A 43 -10.65 0.59 4.18
C VAL A 43 -9.92 1.91 4.37
N PHE A 44 -9.90 2.75 3.34
CA PHE A 44 -9.48 4.14 3.39
C PHE A 44 -10.73 4.99 3.49
N THR A 45 -10.82 5.77 4.56
CA THR A 45 -11.89 6.72 4.81
C THR A 45 -11.30 8.12 4.73
N LYS A 46 -11.97 9.03 4.04
CA LYS A 46 -11.54 10.43 3.95
C LYS A 46 -11.65 11.09 5.33
N ALA A 47 -10.59 11.78 5.72
CA ALA A 47 -10.48 12.40 7.04
C ALA A 47 -11.66 13.35 7.30
N ASP A 48 -12.10 13.42 8.56
CA ASP A 48 -13.23 14.23 9.02
C ASP A 48 -14.58 13.91 8.35
N THR A 49 -14.68 12.75 7.69
CA THR A 49 -15.90 12.25 7.05
C THR A 49 -16.10 10.76 7.31
N GLU A 50 -17.25 10.22 6.94
CA GLU A 50 -17.51 8.77 6.88
C GLU A 50 -17.36 8.20 5.45
N GLU A 51 -16.84 9.00 4.52
CA GLU A 51 -16.74 8.65 3.09
C GLU A 51 -15.62 7.61 2.88
N LYS A 52 -16.00 6.40 2.50
CA LYS A 52 -15.07 5.32 2.12
C LYS A 52 -14.67 5.48 0.67
N VAL A 53 -13.36 5.52 0.43
CA VAL A 53 -12.82 5.77 -0.92
C VAL A 53 -12.08 4.58 -1.51
N ILE A 54 -11.50 3.71 -0.68
CA ILE A 54 -10.77 2.53 -1.15
C ILE A 54 -11.04 1.38 -0.18
N THR A 55 -11.37 0.21 -0.70
CA THR A 55 -11.42 -1.03 0.09
C THR A 55 -10.45 -2.04 -0.48
N VAL A 56 -9.36 -2.32 0.24
CA VAL A 56 -8.40 -3.37 -0.12
C VAL A 56 -8.75 -4.64 0.63
N SER A 57 -9.14 -5.68 -0.09
CA SER A 57 -9.58 -6.96 0.47
C SER A 57 -8.66 -8.11 0.06
N ARG A 58 -8.44 -9.06 0.95
CA ARG A 58 -7.76 -10.31 0.61
C ARG A 58 -8.76 -11.27 -0.03
N VAL A 59 -8.37 -11.88 -1.15
CA VAL A 59 -9.17 -12.94 -1.78
C VAL A 59 -9.10 -14.20 -0.91
N PRO A 60 -10.25 -14.76 -0.49
CA PRO A 60 -10.28 -16.04 0.23
C PRO A 60 -9.61 -17.14 -0.59
N ASP A 61 -8.88 -18.04 0.07
CA ASP A 61 -8.24 -19.22 -0.52
C ASP A 61 -7.16 -18.97 -1.60
N ALA A 62 -6.99 -17.74 -2.08
CA ALA A 62 -5.90 -17.34 -2.97
C ALA A 62 -4.74 -16.71 -2.17
N LYS A 63 -3.60 -17.40 -2.16
CA LYS A 63 -2.43 -16.95 -1.41
C LYS A 63 -1.82 -15.71 -2.08
N HIS A 64 -1.79 -14.59 -1.34
CA HIS A 64 -1.19 -13.32 -1.78
C HIS A 64 -1.90 -12.60 -2.94
N HIS A 65 -3.20 -12.85 -3.07
CA HIS A 65 -4.09 -12.13 -3.98
C HIS A 65 -5.01 -11.21 -3.18
N TYR A 66 -5.17 -10.00 -3.69
CA TYR A 66 -6.00 -8.94 -3.14
C TYR A 66 -6.86 -8.31 -4.23
N THR A 67 -7.99 -7.76 -3.84
CA THR A 67 -8.78 -6.84 -4.66
C THR A 67 -8.75 -5.46 -4.02
N ALA A 68 -8.90 -4.43 -4.83
CA ALA A 68 -9.15 -3.07 -4.39
C ALA A 68 -10.39 -2.53 -5.10
N ASP A 69 -11.36 -2.07 -4.33
CA ASP A 69 -12.57 -1.40 -4.82
C ASP A 69 -12.44 0.10 -4.58
N PHE A 70 -12.76 0.91 -5.59
CA PHE A 70 -12.55 2.36 -5.64
C PHE A 70 -13.86 3.14 -5.54
N ALA A 71 -13.76 4.44 -5.24
CA ALA A 71 -14.93 5.30 -5.02
C ALA A 71 -15.80 5.46 -6.27
N ASP A 72 -15.18 5.39 -7.45
CA ASP A 72 -15.85 5.47 -8.75
C ASP A 72 -16.55 4.17 -9.18
N GLY A 73 -16.48 3.13 -8.35
CA GLY A 73 -17.05 1.80 -8.61
C GLY A 73 -16.15 0.89 -9.47
N SER A 74 -14.98 1.35 -9.89
CA SER A 74 -13.99 0.50 -10.54
C SER A 74 -13.23 -0.36 -9.53
N SER A 75 -12.49 -1.35 -10.02
CA SER A 75 -11.70 -2.24 -9.16
C SER A 75 -10.38 -2.66 -9.79
N ALA A 76 -9.46 -3.09 -8.94
CA ALA A 76 -8.17 -3.65 -9.32
C ALA A 76 -7.92 -5.00 -8.65
N SER A 77 -7.28 -5.90 -9.36
CA SER A 77 -6.70 -7.14 -8.83
C SER A 77 -5.22 -6.91 -8.56
N LEU A 78 -4.77 -7.19 -7.33
CA LEU A 78 -3.37 -7.06 -6.93
C LEU A 78 -2.82 -8.43 -6.55
N GLU A 79 -1.87 -8.94 -7.32
CA GLU A 79 -1.28 -10.26 -7.12
C GLU A 79 0.22 -10.13 -6.86
N ARG A 80 0.67 -10.75 -5.77
CA ARG A 80 2.09 -10.85 -5.50
C ARG A 80 2.74 -11.82 -6.48
N LEU A 81 3.69 -11.33 -7.26
CA LEU A 81 4.48 -12.15 -8.16
C LEU A 81 5.48 -13.03 -7.39
N GLU A 82 6.27 -13.82 -8.13
CA GLU A 82 7.26 -14.74 -7.58
C GLU A 82 8.02 -14.13 -6.40
N TRP A 83 8.10 -14.91 -5.32
CA TRP A 83 8.72 -14.42 -4.11
C TRP A 83 10.23 -14.31 -4.30
N LYS A 84 10.73 -13.06 -4.29
CA LYS A 84 12.16 -12.77 -4.19
C LYS A 84 12.47 -12.17 -2.80
N PRO A 85 13.46 -12.72 -2.06
CA PRO A 85 13.93 -12.11 -0.82
C PRO A 85 14.27 -10.64 -1.05
N PHE A 86 13.84 -9.74 -0.16
CA PHE A 86 14.10 -8.30 -0.21
C PHE A 86 13.62 -7.53 -1.45
N HIS A 87 13.01 -8.19 -2.44
CA HIS A 87 12.54 -7.59 -3.69
C HIS A 87 11.05 -7.88 -3.91
N PRO A 88 10.14 -7.15 -3.24
CA PRO A 88 8.71 -7.30 -3.49
C PRO A 88 8.39 -6.94 -4.95
N SER A 89 7.48 -7.71 -5.53
CA SER A 89 6.93 -7.48 -6.86
C SER A 89 5.45 -7.83 -6.84
N ILE A 90 4.61 -6.92 -7.34
CA ILE A 90 3.14 -7.03 -7.32
C ILE A 90 2.63 -6.60 -8.70
N SER A 91 1.93 -7.50 -9.38
CA SER A 91 1.13 -7.15 -10.58
C SER A 91 -0.20 -6.56 -10.12
N ILE A 92 -0.59 -5.47 -10.76
CA ILE A 92 -1.82 -4.73 -10.48
C ILE A 92 -2.58 -4.64 -11.80
N LYS A 93 -3.77 -5.23 -11.87
CA LYS A 93 -4.60 -5.28 -13.08
C LYS A 93 -5.91 -4.58 -12.83
N THR A 94 -6.22 -3.57 -13.64
CA THR A 94 -7.56 -2.98 -13.74
C THR A 94 -8.27 -3.54 -14.98
N ALA A 95 -9.47 -3.06 -15.28
CA ALA A 95 -10.16 -3.42 -16.52
C ALA A 95 -9.39 -2.97 -17.78
N ASP A 96 -8.70 -1.83 -17.70
CA ASP A 96 -8.13 -1.14 -18.86
C ASP A 96 -6.60 -1.18 -18.92
N ALA A 97 -5.92 -1.56 -17.83
CA ALA A 97 -4.47 -1.45 -17.73
C ALA A 97 -3.84 -2.48 -16.79
N GLU A 98 -2.55 -2.73 -17.01
CA GLU A 98 -1.68 -3.48 -16.09
C GLU A 98 -0.53 -2.59 -15.61
N PHE A 99 -0.24 -2.69 -14.33
CA PHE A 99 0.84 -2.00 -13.65
C PHE A 99 1.71 -2.99 -12.90
N LEU A 100 2.98 -2.65 -12.75
CA LEU A 100 3.94 -3.40 -11.96
C LEU A 100 4.48 -2.53 -10.84
N LEU A 101 4.27 -2.97 -9.61
CA LEU A 101 5.01 -2.47 -8.46
C LEU A 101 6.22 -3.36 -8.24
N ASP A 102 7.41 -2.76 -8.25
CA ASP A 102 8.66 -3.44 -7.93
C ASP A 102 9.58 -2.58 -7.04
N GLY A 103 10.66 -3.19 -6.54
CA GLY A 103 11.68 -2.45 -5.81
C GLY A 103 12.45 -3.29 -4.81
N SER A 104 12.99 -2.63 -3.78
CA SER A 104 13.83 -3.27 -2.77
C SER A 104 13.48 -2.80 -1.36
N SER A 105 13.10 -3.76 -0.51
CA SER A 105 12.92 -3.57 0.93
C SER A 105 14.20 -3.16 1.65
N GLY A 106 15.39 -3.49 1.12
CA GLY A 106 16.67 -3.10 1.70
C GLY A 106 16.95 -1.61 1.49
N SER A 107 16.71 -1.10 0.28
CA SER A 107 16.84 0.33 -0.02
C SER A 107 15.65 1.17 0.45
N GLY A 108 14.50 0.52 0.67
CA GLY A 108 13.24 1.19 0.97
C GLY A 108 12.62 1.90 -0.23
N LYS A 109 13.11 1.67 -1.45
CA LYS A 109 12.63 2.32 -2.68
C LYS A 109 11.84 1.34 -3.52
N PHE A 110 10.67 1.78 -3.97
CA PHE A 110 9.78 1.04 -4.85
C PHE A 110 9.20 1.97 -5.91
N THR A 111 8.87 1.39 -7.04
CA THR A 111 8.32 2.11 -8.19
C THR A 111 7.06 1.39 -8.63
N ILE A 112 6.07 2.15 -9.09
CA ILE A 112 4.94 1.60 -9.83
C ILE A 112 5.07 2.08 -11.27
N THR A 113 5.02 1.13 -12.20
CA THR A 113 5.20 1.35 -13.63
C THR A 113 3.98 0.88 -14.40
N GLN A 114 3.68 1.56 -15.49
CA GLN A 114 2.74 1.13 -16.53
C GLN A 114 3.55 1.09 -17.82
N GLU A 115 3.75 -0.09 -18.38
CA GLU A 115 4.71 -0.29 -19.48
C GLU A 115 6.09 0.30 -19.10
N ASP A 116 6.63 1.24 -19.87
CA ASP A 116 7.90 1.92 -19.60
C ASP A 116 7.75 3.25 -18.81
N LYS A 117 6.52 3.62 -18.43
CA LYS A 117 6.23 4.87 -17.71
C LYS A 117 6.19 4.64 -16.20
N ILE A 118 6.96 5.44 -15.45
CA ILE A 118 6.82 5.51 -14.00
C ILE A 118 5.57 6.32 -13.67
N ILE A 119 4.64 5.73 -12.89
CA ILE A 119 3.43 6.41 -12.43
C ILE A 119 3.53 6.86 -10.96
N ALA A 120 4.33 6.17 -10.16
CA ALA A 120 4.52 6.52 -8.75
C ALA A 120 5.83 5.97 -8.20
N LYS A 121 6.32 6.60 -7.12
CA LYS A 121 7.45 6.12 -6.32
C LYS A 121 7.02 6.04 -4.87
N ILE A 122 7.39 4.96 -4.21
CA ILE A 122 7.16 4.73 -2.79
C ILE A 122 8.52 4.65 -2.12
N THR A 123 8.78 5.56 -1.18
CA THR A 123 10.06 5.62 -0.46
C THR A 123 9.84 5.48 1.03
N ARG A 124 10.55 4.54 1.64
CA ARG A 124 10.64 4.38 3.09
C ARG A 124 11.94 5.05 3.60
N PRO A 125 11.87 6.18 4.32
CA PRO A 125 13.03 6.87 4.84
C PRO A 125 13.66 6.09 6.01
N GLY A 126 14.65 5.24 5.68
CA GLY A 126 15.57 4.61 6.64
C GLY A 126 14.96 3.70 7.70
N PHE A 127 15.82 2.97 8.42
CA PHE A 127 15.43 2.03 9.47
C PHE A 127 15.05 2.72 10.81
N VAL A 128 15.40 4.00 10.98
CA VAL A 128 15.42 4.70 12.28
C VAL A 128 14.09 5.36 12.64
N LEU A 129 13.28 5.74 11.65
CA LEU A 129 11.94 6.30 11.88
C LEU A 129 10.90 5.18 11.75
N LYS A 130 10.18 4.89 12.84
CA LYS A 130 9.08 3.93 12.82
C LYS A 130 8.04 4.34 11.76
N TYR A 131 8.11 3.66 10.63
CA TYR A 131 7.12 3.52 9.57
C TYR A 131 6.44 4.80 9.09
N ASN A 132 7.23 5.67 8.44
CA ASN A 132 6.70 6.64 7.49
C ASN A 132 7.00 6.16 6.07
N TYR A 133 6.10 6.40 5.12
CA TYR A 133 6.38 6.26 3.69
C TYR A 133 6.08 7.59 2.99
N ALA A 134 6.88 7.95 1.99
CA ALA A 134 6.55 8.98 1.03
C ALA A 134 5.99 8.29 -0.23
N LEU A 135 4.85 8.78 -0.70
CA LEU A 135 4.15 8.31 -1.89
C LEU A 135 4.16 9.47 -2.89
N GLU A 136 5.09 9.43 -3.85
CA GLU A 136 5.19 10.41 -4.93
C GLU A 136 4.36 9.89 -6.11
N ILE A 137 3.20 10.48 -6.34
CA ILE A 137 2.27 10.12 -7.41
C ILE A 137 2.48 11.08 -8.57
N LEU A 138 2.92 10.56 -9.71
CA LEU A 138 3.19 11.36 -10.90
C LEU A 138 1.93 11.56 -11.75
N ASP A 139 0.99 10.63 -11.66
CA ASP A 139 -0.32 10.68 -12.32
C ASP A 139 -1.43 10.71 -11.26
N ASP A 140 -2.01 11.89 -11.02
CA ASP A 140 -2.94 12.11 -9.90
C ASP A 140 -4.27 11.35 -10.09
N ASN A 141 -4.61 10.97 -11.33
CA ASN A 141 -5.78 10.12 -11.62
C ASN A 141 -5.63 8.69 -11.08
N LEU A 142 -4.38 8.27 -10.80
CA LEU A 142 -4.07 6.93 -10.29
C LEU A 142 -3.85 6.92 -8.78
N GLN A 143 -4.22 8.00 -8.07
CA GLN A 143 -3.98 8.13 -6.65
C GLN A 143 -4.54 6.96 -5.82
N GLU A 144 -5.79 6.57 -6.05
CA GLU A 144 -6.44 5.49 -5.31
C GLU A 144 -5.75 4.14 -5.57
N LEU A 145 -5.36 3.88 -6.82
CA LEU A 145 -4.61 2.69 -7.20
C LEU A 145 -3.24 2.64 -6.51
N VAL A 146 -2.52 3.76 -6.44
CA VAL A 146 -1.23 3.85 -5.75
C VAL A 146 -1.39 3.60 -4.25
N LEU A 147 -2.43 4.14 -3.62
CA LEU A 147 -2.72 3.92 -2.20
C LEU A 147 -3.07 2.44 -1.91
N ALA A 148 -3.85 1.80 -2.78
CA ALA A 148 -4.15 0.37 -2.68
C ALA A 148 -2.89 -0.50 -2.81
N ALA A 149 -2.05 -0.22 -3.82
CA ALA A 149 -0.79 -0.92 -4.04
C ALA A 149 0.18 -0.74 -2.87
N PHE A 150 0.26 0.48 -2.32
CA PHE A 150 1.01 0.77 -1.10
C PHE A 150 0.55 -0.13 0.06
N MET A 151 -0.75 -0.36 0.21
CA MET A 151 -1.26 -1.19 1.30
C MET A 151 -0.83 -2.65 1.18
N VAL A 152 -0.89 -3.21 -0.03
CA VAL A 152 -0.42 -4.58 -0.28
C VAL A 152 1.10 -4.69 -0.09
N LEU A 153 1.88 -3.70 -0.54
CA LEU A 153 3.32 -3.63 -0.32
C LEU A 153 3.67 -3.56 1.18
N SER A 154 2.99 -2.67 1.91
CA SER A 154 3.14 -2.53 3.36
C SER A 154 2.84 -3.86 4.06
N HIS A 155 1.78 -4.55 3.65
CA HIS A 155 1.45 -5.88 4.16
C HIS A 155 2.52 -6.93 3.84
N TYR A 156 3.08 -6.92 2.63
CA TYR A 156 4.19 -7.79 2.24
C TYR A 156 5.41 -7.58 3.15
N ILE A 157 5.80 -6.32 3.39
CA ILE A 157 6.99 -5.97 4.16
C ILE A 157 6.78 -6.23 5.66
N GLY A 158 5.65 -5.81 6.22
CA GLY A 158 5.32 -6.05 7.63
C GLY A 158 5.12 -7.53 7.93
N GLY A 159 4.61 -8.30 6.96
CA GLY A 159 4.41 -9.73 7.10
C GLY A 159 5.70 -10.54 7.29
N ARG A 160 6.85 -10.03 6.81
CA ARG A 160 8.17 -10.63 7.08
C ARG A 160 8.61 -10.52 8.53
N ARG A 161 8.22 -9.46 9.26
CA ARG A 161 8.65 -9.27 10.67
C ARG A 161 8.04 -10.33 11.60
N GLY A 162 6.89 -10.91 11.26
CA GLY A 162 6.30 -12.01 12.03
C GLY A 162 7.07 -13.35 11.92
N PHE A 163 7.91 -13.53 10.90
CA PHE A 163 8.73 -14.74 10.76
C PHE A 163 10.06 -14.66 11.53
N VAL A 164 10.55 -13.45 11.83
CA VAL A 164 11.82 -13.25 12.55
C VAL A 164 11.66 -13.44 14.06
N VAL A 165 10.43 -13.36 14.60
CA VAL A 165 10.16 -13.52 16.04
C VAL A 165 9.92 -15.00 16.43
N ALA A 166 9.83 -15.92 15.48
CA ALA A 166 9.55 -17.34 15.73
C ALA A 166 10.81 -18.23 15.87
N THR A 167 12.01 -17.65 15.89
CA THR A 167 13.26 -18.36 16.14
C THR A 167 14.04 -17.63 17.24
N GLY A 168 13.64 -17.90 18.49
CA GLY A 168 14.30 -17.49 19.71
C GLY A 168 13.94 -18.47 20.80
#